data_AF-A0A9E7G0R5-F1
#
_entry.id   AF-A0A9E7G0R5-F1
#
_cell.length_a   1.000
_cell.length_b   1.000
_cell.length_c   1.000
_cell.angle_alpha   90.00
_cell.angle_beta   90.00
_cell.angle_gamma   90.00
#
_symmetry.space_group_name_H-M   'P 1'
#
loop_
_entity.id
_entity.type
_entity.pdbx_description
1 polymer ?
#
loop_
_entity_poly.entity_id
_entity_poly.type
_entity_poly.pdbx_seq_one_letter_code
_entity_poly.pdbx_strand_id
1 'polypeptide(L)'
;MQHSLSISFHAPRTLLLLVLLPWVRGAVGQEGFCSVPPSVVAESTTKPLYWKVTNPTLSPANLQDLPGFTRSVYRWDHALITPESHVFSPLPDWVNTLGAYLITPAMGAHFSMYLAKMQGRFICLSASECRTSVKIMDFQPGEYLNVKEVHYNQHGLLLLEGQGIYRLGDSWYPVQAGDVIWMAPFVPQWYAALGKTPSRYLLYKDVNRNPL
;
A
#
# COMPACT_ATOMS: atom_id res chain seq x y z
N MET A 1 -31.42 -55.24 -64.13
CA MET A 1 -30.00 -55.35 -64.56
C MET A 1 -29.19 -54.63 -63.48
N GLN A 2 -28.56 -55.34 -62.53
CA GLN A 2 -27.18 -55.87 -62.66
C GLN A 2 -26.18 -54.71 -62.86
N HIS A 3 -25.13 -54.47 -62.06
CA HIS A 3 -24.34 -55.34 -61.20
C HIS A 3 -23.59 -54.54 -60.11
N SER A 4 -23.37 -55.23 -58.99
CA SER A 4 -22.31 -55.07 -58.00
C SER A 4 -20.91 -54.84 -58.58
N LEU A 5 -19.98 -54.25 -57.81
CA LEU A 5 -18.55 -54.62 -57.81
C LEU A 5 -17.80 -54.07 -56.58
N SER A 6 -17.25 -55.01 -55.82
CA SER A 6 -16.26 -54.90 -54.75
C SER A 6 -14.86 -54.67 -55.32
N ILE A 7 -13.99 -53.94 -54.61
CA ILE A 7 -12.54 -53.90 -54.89
C ILE A 7 -11.74 -53.97 -53.59
N SER A 8 -10.78 -54.90 -53.60
CA SER A 8 -9.87 -55.29 -52.53
C SER A 8 -8.45 -54.77 -52.81
N PHE A 9 -7.72 -54.43 -51.74
CA PHE A 9 -6.25 -54.42 -51.50
C PHE A 9 -5.25 -54.13 -52.63
N HIS A 10 -4.26 -53.25 -52.34
CA HIS A 10 -2.82 -53.57 -52.39
C HIS A 10 -1.96 -52.50 -51.69
N ALA A 11 -0.99 -52.94 -50.88
CA ALA A 11 0.04 -52.13 -50.24
C ALA A 11 1.33 -52.09 -51.10
N PRO A 12 2.24 -51.13 -50.83
CA PRO A 12 3.66 -51.49 -50.84
C PRO A 12 4.46 -50.95 -49.64
N ARG A 13 5.15 -51.92 -49.04
CA ARG A 13 6.43 -51.97 -48.30
C ARG A 13 7.34 -50.71 -48.20
N THR A 14 7.67 -50.42 -46.93
CA THR A 14 8.99 -50.05 -46.33
C THR A 14 9.80 -48.85 -46.86
N LEU A 15 10.07 -47.89 -45.97
CA LEU A 15 11.44 -47.61 -45.48
C LEU A 15 11.40 -46.82 -44.15
N LEU A 16 11.99 -47.39 -43.10
CA LEU A 16 12.16 -46.79 -41.77
C LEU A 16 13.36 -45.84 -41.81
N LEU A 17 13.15 -44.53 -41.61
CA LEU A 17 14.22 -43.56 -41.43
C LEU A 17 14.04 -42.85 -40.07
N LEU A 18 14.74 -43.35 -39.05
CA LEU A 18 14.89 -42.71 -37.74
C LEU A 18 15.80 -41.48 -37.90
N VAL A 19 15.22 -40.28 -37.95
CA VAL A 19 15.97 -39.02 -37.84
C VAL A 19 15.79 -38.49 -36.42
N LEU A 20 16.85 -38.61 -35.61
CA LEU A 20 16.95 -38.00 -34.29
C LEU A 20 17.13 -36.48 -34.44
N LEU A 21 16.07 -35.72 -34.17
CA LEU A 21 16.16 -34.27 -33.99
C LEU A 21 16.23 -33.95 -32.47
N PRO A 22 17.28 -33.27 -31.99
CA PRO A 22 17.37 -32.86 -30.59
C PRO A 22 16.32 -31.77 -30.30
N TRP A 23 15.60 -31.97 -29.19
CA TRP A 23 14.62 -31.05 -28.66
C TRP A 23 15.34 -29.77 -28.19
N VAL A 24 15.40 -28.74 -29.03
CA VAL A 24 15.80 -27.41 -28.58
C VAL A 24 14.68 -26.89 -27.67
N ARG A 25 14.86 -27.04 -26.36
CA ARG A 25 14.06 -26.29 -25.37
C ARG A 25 14.44 -24.82 -25.50
N GLY A 26 13.60 -24.05 -26.20
CA GLY A 26 13.58 -22.60 -26.01
C GLY A 26 13.17 -22.32 -24.57
N ALA A 27 14.14 -21.95 -23.72
CA ALA A 27 13.86 -21.39 -22.42
C ALA A 27 13.26 -19.99 -22.64
N VAL A 28 11.93 -19.90 -22.65
CA VAL A 28 11.26 -18.65 -22.34
C VAL A 28 11.57 -18.39 -20.87
N GLY A 29 12.42 -17.40 -20.60
CA GLY A 29 12.67 -16.92 -19.25
C GLY A 29 11.36 -16.41 -18.67
N GLN A 30 10.74 -17.21 -17.80
CA GLN A 30 9.79 -16.66 -16.85
C GLN A 30 10.63 -15.85 -15.87
N GLU A 31 10.38 -14.54 -15.82
CA GLU A 31 10.79 -13.72 -14.70
C GLU A 31 10.26 -14.40 -13.44
N GLY A 32 11.21 -14.91 -12.65
CA GLY A 32 10.92 -15.65 -11.43
C GLY A 32 10.30 -14.72 -10.40
N PHE A 33 8.97 -14.64 -10.40
CA PHE A 33 8.26 -14.34 -9.17
C PHE A 33 8.54 -15.48 -8.21
N CYS A 34 9.26 -15.19 -7.13
CA CYS A 34 9.35 -16.08 -5.98
C CYS A 34 7.95 -16.19 -5.35
N SER A 35 7.11 -17.05 -5.91
CA SER A 35 5.84 -17.45 -5.31
C SER A 35 6.17 -18.25 -4.06
N VAL A 36 6.25 -17.59 -2.91
CA VAL A 36 6.28 -18.27 -1.62
C VAL A 36 4.97 -19.07 -1.53
N PRO A 37 5.00 -20.41 -1.37
CA PRO A 37 3.78 -21.19 -1.19
C PRO A 37 3.05 -20.68 0.05
N PRO A 38 1.70 -20.71 0.09
CA PRO A 38 0.97 -20.24 1.25
C PRO A 38 1.40 -21.07 2.44
N SER A 39 2.15 -20.45 3.35
CA SER A 39 2.47 -21.01 4.65
C SER A 39 1.18 -21.53 5.25
N VAL A 40 1.14 -22.82 5.53
CA VAL A 40 0.11 -23.44 6.36
C VAL A 40 -0.15 -22.50 7.53
N VAL A 41 -1.36 -21.96 7.61
CA VAL A 41 -1.76 -21.02 8.65
C VAL A 41 -1.79 -21.81 9.96
N ALA A 42 -0.64 -21.87 10.62
CA ALA A 42 -0.61 -22.05 12.05
C ALA A 42 -1.29 -20.79 12.61
N GLU A 43 -2.49 -20.97 13.18
CA GLU A 43 -3.07 -20.02 14.14
C GLU A 43 -2.11 -19.90 15.33
N SER A 44 -1.03 -19.14 15.14
CA SER A 44 -0.30 -18.59 16.25
C SER A 44 -0.93 -17.25 16.58
N THR A 45 -1.16 -17.03 17.86
CA THR A 45 -1.43 -15.76 18.55
C THR A 45 -0.33 -14.71 18.32
N THR A 46 0.15 -14.56 17.09
CA THR A 46 1.18 -13.62 16.67
C THR A 46 0.51 -12.31 16.35
N LYS A 47 0.76 -11.34 17.24
CA LYS A 47 0.37 -9.95 17.01
C LYS A 47 1.05 -9.45 15.73
N PRO A 48 0.36 -8.73 14.84
CA PRO A 48 0.95 -8.26 13.60
C PRO A 48 2.13 -7.32 13.85
N LEU A 49 2.99 -7.15 12.86
CA LEU A 49 4.08 -6.19 12.92
C LEU A 49 3.51 -4.79 13.22
N TYR A 50 4.20 -4.03 14.08
CA TYR A 50 3.78 -2.70 14.53
C TYR A 50 2.40 -2.60 15.21
N TRP A 51 1.78 -3.72 15.67
CA TRP A 51 0.41 -3.70 16.22
C TRP A 51 0.16 -2.66 17.33
N LYS A 52 1.18 -2.30 18.12
CA LYS A 52 1.05 -1.28 19.18
C LYS A 52 0.87 0.15 18.65
N VAL A 53 1.18 0.39 17.38
CA VAL A 53 0.96 1.69 16.73
C VAL A 53 -0.53 1.96 16.57
N THR A 54 -1.34 0.92 16.35
CA THR A 54 -2.80 1.03 16.22
C THR A 54 -3.54 0.57 17.48
N ASN A 55 -2.89 -0.22 18.32
CA ASN A 55 -3.44 -0.74 19.58
C ASN A 55 -2.45 -0.47 20.74
N PRO A 56 -2.34 0.78 21.21
CA PRO A 56 -1.39 1.13 22.27
C PRO A 56 -1.74 0.42 23.59
N THR A 57 -0.71 0.03 24.36
CA THR A 57 -0.91 -0.61 25.68
C THR A 57 -1.76 0.24 26.62
N LEU A 58 -1.59 1.57 26.56
CA LEU A 58 -2.43 2.53 27.24
C LEU A 58 -3.24 3.29 26.18
N SER A 59 -4.49 2.90 26.01
CA SER A 59 -5.41 3.49 25.05
C SER A 59 -6.27 4.59 25.70
N PRO A 60 -6.86 5.51 24.91
CA PRO A 60 -7.80 6.51 25.44
C PRO A 60 -8.95 5.88 26.24
N ALA A 61 -9.39 4.67 25.87
CA ALA A 61 -10.44 3.95 26.55
C ALA A 61 -10.07 3.57 28.01
N ASN A 62 -8.78 3.44 28.32
CA ASN A 62 -8.30 3.13 29.67
C ASN A 62 -8.30 4.36 30.60
N LEU A 63 -8.52 5.56 30.04
CA LEU A 63 -8.43 6.83 30.77
C LEU A 63 -9.81 7.48 30.98
N GLN A 64 -10.90 6.80 30.62
CA GLN A 64 -12.26 7.36 30.65
C GLN A 64 -12.71 7.79 32.05
N ASP A 65 -12.23 7.11 33.10
CA ASP A 65 -12.58 7.39 34.49
C ASP A 65 -11.63 8.39 35.18
N LEU A 66 -10.71 9.01 34.43
CA LEU A 66 -9.72 9.96 34.92
C LEU A 66 -9.97 11.35 34.30
N PRO A 67 -10.92 12.14 34.83
CA PRO A 67 -11.31 13.41 34.20
C PRO A 67 -10.13 14.38 34.12
N GLY A 68 -9.86 14.86 32.91
CA GLY A 68 -8.77 15.81 32.63
C GLY A 68 -7.37 15.18 32.59
N PHE A 69 -7.23 13.87 32.80
CA PHE A 69 -5.94 13.22 32.70
C PHE A 69 -5.50 13.11 31.24
N THR A 70 -4.28 13.56 30.97
CA THR A 70 -3.59 13.36 29.69
C THR A 70 -2.09 13.22 29.95
N ARG A 71 -1.42 12.40 29.13
CA ARG A 71 0.04 12.34 29.12
C ARG A 71 0.65 13.36 28.15
N SER A 72 -0.16 14.04 27.36
CA SER A 72 0.33 15.04 26.41
C SER A 72 0.91 16.24 27.15
N VAL A 73 2.04 16.74 26.66
CA VAL A 73 2.75 17.89 27.20
C VAL A 73 3.17 18.78 26.04
N TYR A 74 2.93 20.09 26.18
CA TYR A 74 3.40 21.10 25.23
C TYR A 74 4.32 22.09 25.95
N ARG A 75 5.52 22.30 25.41
CA ARG A 75 6.51 23.28 25.87
C ARG A 75 7.03 24.09 24.69
N TRP A 76 7.82 25.11 24.98
CA TRP A 76 8.40 26.01 23.98
C TRP A 76 9.45 25.35 23.08
N ASP A 77 10.10 24.29 23.56
CA ASP A 77 11.19 23.58 22.88
C ASP A 77 10.86 22.13 22.50
N HIS A 78 9.75 21.57 22.99
CA HIS A 78 9.30 20.22 22.65
C HIS A 78 7.82 19.99 22.94
N ALA A 79 7.28 18.91 22.37
CA ALA A 79 5.95 18.41 22.70
C ALA A 79 5.95 16.87 22.77
N LEU A 80 5.16 16.33 23.69
CA LEU A 80 4.73 14.94 23.74
C LEU A 80 3.24 14.91 23.39
N ILE A 81 2.87 14.26 22.30
CA ILE A 81 1.48 14.18 21.83
C ILE A 81 1.05 12.73 21.87
N THR A 82 -0.03 12.46 22.61
CA THR A 82 -0.51 11.10 22.91
C THR A 82 -1.91 10.85 22.34
N PRO A 83 -2.28 9.57 22.08
CA PRO A 83 -3.51 9.22 21.36
C PRO A 83 -4.80 9.82 21.92
N GLU A 84 -4.88 9.99 23.24
CA GLU A 84 -6.04 10.56 23.94
C GLU A 84 -6.22 12.06 23.68
N SER A 85 -5.20 12.76 23.19
CA SER A 85 -5.25 14.20 22.89
C SER A 85 -5.39 14.51 21.41
N HIS A 86 -5.56 13.50 20.54
CA HIS A 86 -5.77 13.71 19.11
C HIS A 86 -7.14 14.35 18.86
N VAL A 87 -7.14 15.53 18.22
CA VAL A 87 -8.36 16.23 17.83
C VAL A 87 -8.60 16.01 16.34
N PHE A 88 -9.64 15.24 16.02
CA PHE A 88 -10.01 14.94 14.63
C PHE A 88 -11.05 15.93 14.11
N SER A 89 -10.81 16.50 12.94
CA SER A 89 -11.73 17.37 12.20
C SER A 89 -11.69 17.05 10.69
N PRO A 90 -12.73 17.39 9.91
CA PRO A 90 -12.68 17.22 8.46
C PRO A 90 -11.47 17.93 7.85
N LEU A 91 -10.70 17.23 7.01
CA LEU A 91 -9.58 17.85 6.32
C LEU A 91 -10.09 18.72 5.16
N PRO A 92 -9.65 19.98 5.05
CA PRO A 92 -9.97 20.82 3.90
C PRO A 92 -9.57 20.14 2.60
N ASP A 93 -10.38 20.28 1.56
CA ASP A 93 -10.17 19.70 0.22
C ASP A 93 -10.10 18.17 0.19
N TRP A 94 -10.48 17.50 1.29
CA TRP A 94 -10.46 16.06 1.41
C TRP A 94 -11.87 15.52 1.71
N VAL A 95 -12.36 14.62 0.84
CA VAL A 95 -13.73 14.07 0.94
C VAL A 95 -13.79 12.88 1.91
N ASN A 96 -14.68 12.90 2.91
CA ASN A 96 -14.81 11.80 3.89
C ASN A 96 -13.49 11.43 4.60
N THR A 97 -12.66 12.42 4.89
CA THR A 97 -11.43 12.22 5.67
C THR A 97 -11.42 13.10 6.90
N LEU A 98 -11.18 12.49 8.06
CA LEU A 98 -10.88 13.20 9.28
C LEU A 98 -9.38 13.31 9.46
N GLY A 99 -8.87 14.48 9.79
CA GLY A 99 -7.47 14.70 10.10
C GLY A 99 -7.26 15.23 11.51
N ALA A 100 -6.10 14.92 12.07
CA ALA A 100 -5.61 15.50 13.31
C ALA A 100 -4.20 16.04 13.08
N TYR A 101 -4.04 17.37 13.10
CA TYR A 101 -2.72 17.99 13.04
C TYR A 101 -2.00 17.77 14.37
N LEU A 102 -0.83 17.13 14.30
CA LEU A 102 0.01 16.83 15.46
C LEU A 102 1.13 17.86 15.60
N ILE A 103 1.87 18.12 14.52
CA ILE A 103 2.98 19.07 14.51
C ILE A 103 2.74 20.06 13.37
N THR A 104 2.91 21.35 13.63
CA THR A 104 2.75 22.41 12.63
C THR A 104 3.80 23.50 12.81
N PRO A 105 4.00 24.39 11.80
CA PRO A 105 4.88 25.54 11.94
C PRO A 105 4.53 26.49 13.10
N ALA A 106 3.29 26.50 13.58
CA ALA A 106 2.90 27.26 14.76
C ALA A 106 3.64 26.81 16.05
N MET A 107 4.22 25.60 16.03
CA MET A 107 5.05 25.06 17.12
C MET A 107 6.56 25.31 16.90
N GLY A 108 6.94 26.06 15.87
CA GLY A 108 8.35 26.28 15.48
C GLY A 108 8.95 25.18 14.60
N ALA A 109 8.16 24.20 14.14
CA ALA A 109 8.63 23.13 13.27
C ALA A 109 8.74 23.58 11.80
N HIS A 110 9.70 23.02 11.06
CA HIS A 110 9.83 23.22 9.60
C HIS A 110 9.09 22.17 8.76
N PHE A 111 8.23 21.39 9.40
CA PHE A 111 7.41 20.37 8.77
C PHE A 111 6.03 20.34 9.42
N SER A 112 5.05 19.80 8.70
CA SER A 112 3.75 19.47 9.26
C SER A 112 3.60 17.97 9.42
N MET A 113 3.11 17.52 10.57
CA MET A 113 2.74 16.14 10.82
C MET A 113 1.26 16.05 11.14
N TYR A 114 0.54 15.16 10.46
CA TYR A 114 -0.87 14.93 10.76
C TYR A 114 -1.29 13.47 10.55
N LEU A 115 -2.32 13.06 11.28
CA LEU A 115 -3.05 11.81 11.04
C LEU A 115 -4.16 12.09 10.04
N ALA A 116 -4.41 11.18 9.11
CA ALA A 116 -5.54 11.21 8.19
C ALA A 116 -6.26 9.87 8.24
N LYS A 117 -7.53 9.89 8.65
CA LYS A 117 -8.44 8.76 8.69
C LYS A 117 -9.41 8.84 7.52
N MET A 118 -9.22 7.98 6.54
CA MET A 118 -10.07 7.92 5.36
C MET A 118 -11.21 6.92 5.58
N GLN A 119 -12.42 7.30 5.16
CA GLN A 119 -13.63 6.48 5.24
C GLN A 119 -14.41 6.60 3.94
N GLY A 120 -14.71 5.50 3.25
CA GLY A 120 -15.37 5.58 1.95
C GLY A 120 -14.47 6.19 0.86
N ARG A 121 -14.98 6.17 -0.38
CA ARG A 121 -14.27 6.71 -1.55
C ARG A 121 -13.81 8.15 -1.30
N PHE A 122 -12.51 8.39 -1.41
CA PHE A 122 -11.89 9.68 -1.07
C PHE A 122 -11.12 10.32 -2.24
N ILE A 123 -11.25 11.64 -2.39
CA ILE A 123 -10.51 12.46 -3.36
C ILE A 123 -9.55 13.41 -2.63
N CYS A 124 -8.25 13.28 -2.89
CA CYS A 124 -7.22 14.23 -2.47
C CYS A 124 -7.15 15.35 -3.50
N LEU A 125 -7.63 16.54 -3.16
CA LEU A 125 -7.63 17.67 -4.09
C LEU A 125 -6.42 18.61 -3.90
N SER A 126 -5.75 18.59 -2.76
CA SER A 126 -4.47 19.29 -2.57
C SER A 126 -3.69 18.75 -1.36
N ALA A 127 -2.36 18.88 -1.40
CA ALA A 127 -1.49 18.67 -0.24
C ALA A 127 -0.99 20.05 0.24
N SER A 128 -1.26 20.38 1.51
CA SER A 128 -1.04 21.70 2.11
C SER A 128 0.42 22.18 2.16
N GLU A 129 0.54 23.51 2.22
CA GLU A 129 1.70 24.40 2.13
C GLU A 129 2.71 24.28 3.29
N CYS A 130 3.42 23.16 3.42
CA CYS A 130 4.55 23.07 4.36
C CYS A 130 5.77 22.43 3.70
N ARG A 131 6.96 22.99 3.95
CA ARG A 131 8.26 22.63 3.35
C ARG A 131 8.48 21.11 3.27
N THR A 132 8.11 20.42 4.33
CA THR A 132 8.11 18.96 4.44
C THR A 132 6.83 18.53 5.14
N SER A 133 6.24 17.40 4.73
CA SER A 133 5.04 16.87 5.39
C SER A 133 5.19 15.39 5.74
N VAL A 134 4.74 15.03 6.93
CA VAL A 134 4.66 13.65 7.40
C VAL A 134 3.21 13.31 7.69
N LYS A 135 2.71 12.22 7.10
CA LYS A 135 1.31 11.83 7.17
C LYS A 135 1.22 10.40 7.66
N ILE A 136 0.36 10.14 8.63
CA ILE A 136 -0.05 8.77 8.96
C ILE A 136 -1.45 8.58 8.40
N MET A 137 -1.57 7.65 7.47
CA MET A 137 -2.75 7.51 6.62
C MET A 137 -3.44 6.18 6.92
N ASP A 138 -4.70 6.23 7.34
CA ASP A 138 -5.52 5.07 7.67
C ASP A 138 -6.58 4.82 6.61
N PHE A 139 -6.56 3.62 6.03
CA PHE A 139 -7.50 3.16 5.01
C PHE A 139 -8.35 2.03 5.55
N GLN A 140 -9.67 2.13 5.38
CA GLN A 140 -10.55 0.98 5.57
C GLN A 140 -10.36 -0.06 4.46
N PRO A 141 -10.73 -1.33 4.68
CA PRO A 141 -10.73 -2.35 3.64
C PRO A 141 -11.54 -1.90 2.40
N GLY A 142 -10.94 -2.04 1.21
CA GLY A 142 -11.54 -1.63 -0.05
C GLY A 142 -11.31 -0.17 -0.43
N GLU A 143 -10.70 0.63 0.44
CA GLU A 143 -10.40 2.04 0.14
C GLU A 143 -9.21 2.20 -0.80
N TYR A 144 -9.25 3.25 -1.61
CA TYR A 144 -8.20 3.59 -2.56
C TYR A 144 -8.11 5.09 -2.82
N LEU A 145 -6.95 5.55 -3.29
CA LEU A 145 -6.75 6.94 -3.68
C LEU A 145 -7.51 7.22 -4.98
N ASN A 146 -8.53 8.10 -5.01
CA ASN A 146 -9.29 8.30 -6.25
C ASN A 146 -8.51 9.01 -7.38
N VAL A 147 -7.35 9.61 -7.07
CA VAL A 147 -6.53 10.32 -8.04
C VAL A 147 -5.20 9.58 -8.21
N LYS A 148 -4.78 9.38 -9.46
CA LYS A 148 -3.39 9.00 -9.76
C LYS A 148 -2.52 10.22 -9.48
N GLU A 149 -1.91 10.21 -8.31
CA GLU A 149 -1.19 11.34 -7.80
C GLU A 149 0.13 11.46 -8.57
N VAL A 150 0.32 12.55 -9.32
CA VAL A 150 1.60 12.90 -9.94
C VAL A 150 2.05 14.20 -9.30
N HIS A 151 3.10 14.15 -8.49
CA HIS A 151 3.67 15.33 -7.85
C HIS A 151 5.15 15.43 -8.12
N TYR A 152 5.63 16.67 -8.12
CA TYR A 152 7.05 16.99 -8.18
C TYR A 152 7.83 16.49 -6.95
N ASN A 153 7.12 16.31 -5.84
CA ASN A 153 7.67 15.98 -4.54
C ASN A 153 8.17 14.53 -4.50
N GLN A 154 9.29 14.30 -3.82
CA GLN A 154 9.72 12.95 -3.47
C GLN A 154 8.92 12.44 -2.28
N HIS A 155 8.67 11.13 -2.25
CA HIS A 155 7.95 10.50 -1.16
C HIS A 155 8.73 9.28 -0.64
N GLY A 156 8.72 9.12 0.68
CA GLY A 156 9.14 7.90 1.35
C GLY A 156 7.98 7.37 2.16
N LEU A 157 7.74 6.07 2.12
CA LEU A 157 6.60 5.45 2.76
C LEU A 157 6.99 4.15 3.45
N LEU A 158 6.44 3.92 4.64
CA LEU A 158 6.52 2.66 5.39
C LEU A 158 5.11 2.16 5.69
N LEU A 159 4.77 0.95 5.24
CA LEU A 159 3.51 0.29 5.61
C LEU A 159 3.60 -0.20 7.05
N LEU A 160 2.68 0.28 7.88
CA LEU A 160 2.61 -0.03 9.31
C LEU A 160 1.58 -1.12 9.63
N GLU A 161 0.50 -1.22 8.87
CA GLU A 161 -0.55 -2.22 9.06
C GLU A 161 -1.19 -2.60 7.72
N GLY A 162 -1.67 -3.83 7.61
CA GLY A 162 -2.49 -4.30 6.50
C GLY A 162 -1.69 -4.67 5.26
N GLN A 163 -2.41 -4.77 4.14
CA GLN A 163 -1.87 -5.14 2.83
C GLN A 163 -2.72 -4.52 1.71
N GLY A 164 -2.15 -4.40 0.52
CA GLY A 164 -2.83 -3.80 -0.61
C GLY A 164 -2.04 -3.92 -1.91
N ILE A 165 -2.45 -3.11 -2.88
CA ILE A 165 -1.76 -2.97 -4.16
C ILE A 165 -1.31 -1.52 -4.30
N TYR A 166 -0.04 -1.33 -4.64
CA TYR A 166 0.54 -0.05 -4.97
C TYR A 166 0.87 0.02 -6.46
N ARG A 167 0.37 1.03 -7.16
CA ARG A 167 0.82 1.37 -8.51
C ARG A 167 1.97 2.37 -8.39
N LEU A 168 3.10 2.04 -8.99
CA LEU A 168 4.27 2.92 -9.08
C LEU A 168 4.70 2.98 -10.55
N GLY A 169 4.57 4.15 -11.17
CA GLY A 169 4.74 4.24 -12.63
C GLY A 169 3.66 3.44 -13.34
N ASP A 170 4.07 2.51 -14.19
CA ASP A 170 3.16 1.62 -14.94
C ASP A 170 3.05 0.22 -14.35
N SER A 171 3.76 -0.04 -13.24
CA SER A 171 3.81 -1.34 -12.57
C SER A 171 2.92 -1.36 -11.33
N TRP A 172 2.48 -2.57 -10.97
CA TRP A 172 1.61 -2.84 -9.83
C TRP A 172 2.29 -3.82 -8.89
N TYR A 173 2.38 -3.46 -7.62
CA TYR A 173 3.10 -4.21 -6.60
C TYR A 173 2.16 -4.61 -5.47
N PRO A 174 2.05 -5.91 -5.12
CA PRO A 174 1.49 -6.30 -3.84
C PRO A 174 2.39 -5.82 -2.72
N VAL A 175 1.79 -5.22 -1.69
CA VAL A 175 2.51 -4.63 -0.55
C VAL A 175 1.83 -5.01 0.76
N GLN A 176 2.61 -5.11 1.83
CA GLN A 176 2.15 -5.49 3.17
C GLN A 176 2.90 -4.73 4.27
N ALA A 177 2.41 -4.85 5.51
CA ALA A 177 3.05 -4.29 6.70
C ALA A 177 4.54 -4.68 6.79
N GLY A 178 5.41 -3.69 6.96
CA GLY A 178 6.87 -3.85 6.95
C GLY A 178 7.54 -3.38 5.66
N ASP A 179 6.82 -3.26 4.56
CA ASP A 179 7.39 -2.82 3.29
C ASP A 179 7.69 -1.32 3.29
N VAL A 180 8.80 -0.95 2.65
CA VAL A 180 9.25 0.44 2.46
C VAL A 180 9.24 0.78 0.98
N ILE A 181 8.66 1.92 0.63
CA ILE A 181 8.56 2.40 -0.75
C ILE A 181 9.19 3.78 -0.84
N TRP A 182 10.08 3.96 -1.81
CA TRP A 182 10.54 5.26 -2.24
C TRP A 182 9.95 5.60 -3.60
N MET A 183 9.50 6.84 -3.75
CA MET A 183 8.93 7.38 -4.99
C MET A 183 9.72 8.62 -5.39
N ALA A 184 10.33 8.55 -6.56
CA ALA A 184 11.01 9.68 -7.19
C ALA A 184 10.01 10.75 -7.66
N PRO A 185 10.47 11.97 -8.00
CA PRO A 185 9.63 13.02 -8.56
C PRO A 185 8.86 12.54 -9.78
N PHE A 186 7.60 12.97 -9.91
CA PHE A 186 6.72 12.70 -11.05
C PHE A 186 6.36 11.23 -11.31
N VAL A 187 6.77 10.29 -10.46
CA VAL A 187 6.30 8.91 -10.55
C VAL A 187 4.80 8.88 -10.22
N PRO A 188 3.92 8.47 -11.15
CA PRO A 188 2.51 8.29 -10.86
C PRO A 188 2.32 7.26 -9.76
N GLN A 189 1.62 7.63 -8.70
CA GLN A 189 1.37 6.78 -7.54
C GLN A 189 -0.13 6.57 -7.33
N TRP A 190 -0.50 5.37 -6.88
CA TRP A 190 -1.86 5.03 -6.49
C TRP A 190 -1.82 3.85 -5.53
N TYR A 191 -2.68 3.87 -4.52
CA TYR A 191 -2.78 2.80 -3.54
C TYR A 191 -4.22 2.35 -3.36
N ALA A 192 -4.41 1.04 -3.20
CA ALA A 192 -5.65 0.46 -2.71
C ALA A 192 -5.41 -0.56 -1.59
N ALA A 193 -6.14 -0.38 -0.51
CA ALA A 193 -6.21 -1.28 0.64
C ALA A 193 -7.11 -2.48 0.35
N LEU A 194 -6.65 -3.38 -0.52
CA LEU A 194 -7.40 -4.58 -0.94
C LEU A 194 -7.36 -5.74 0.08
N GLY A 195 -6.72 -5.54 1.24
CA GLY A 195 -6.71 -6.49 2.35
C GLY A 195 -8.07 -6.63 3.06
N LYS A 196 -8.18 -7.67 3.90
CA LYS A 196 -9.37 -7.89 4.76
C LYS A 196 -9.39 -6.99 6.00
N THR A 197 -8.24 -6.47 6.39
CA THR A 197 -8.05 -5.59 7.56
C THR A 197 -7.75 -4.18 7.10
N PRO A 198 -7.99 -3.15 7.94
CA PRO A 198 -7.50 -1.81 7.68
C PRO A 198 -6.01 -1.80 7.35
N SER A 199 -5.59 -0.81 6.56
CA SER A 199 -4.17 -0.58 6.31
C SER A 199 -3.77 0.80 6.79
N ARG A 200 -2.52 0.90 7.27
CA ARG A 200 -1.93 2.15 7.77
C ARG A 200 -0.55 2.29 7.15
N TYR A 201 -0.22 3.48 6.68
CA TYR A 201 1.17 3.79 6.33
C TYR A 201 1.62 5.15 6.88
N LEU A 202 2.92 5.24 7.16
CA LEU A 202 3.62 6.50 7.41
C LEU A 202 4.18 6.99 6.08
N LEU A 203 3.88 8.23 5.71
CA LEU A 203 4.31 8.86 4.47
C LEU A 203 5.07 10.14 4.79
N TYR A 204 6.31 10.20 4.35
CA TYR A 204 7.11 11.40 4.24
C TYR A 204 6.97 11.97 2.83
N LYS A 205 6.77 13.28 2.71
CA LYS A 205 6.74 14.01 1.44
C LYS A 205 7.56 15.28 1.57
N ASP A 206 8.58 15.42 0.72
CA ASP A 206 9.36 16.64 0.60
C ASP A 206 8.64 17.61 -0.35
N VAL A 207 8.09 18.69 0.19
CA VAL A 207 7.24 19.65 -0.54
C VAL A 207 8.05 20.87 -1.02
N ASN A 208 9.30 21.02 -0.57
CA ASN A 208 10.12 22.19 -0.83
C ASN A 208 11.15 21.93 -1.90
N ARG A 209 10.63 21.78 -3.09
CA ARG A 209 11.45 21.83 -4.26
C ARG A 209 10.89 22.96 -5.09
N ASN A 210 11.71 23.99 -5.33
CA ASN A 210 11.39 24.99 -6.35
C ASN A 210 11.26 24.22 -7.67
N PRO A 211 10.19 24.39 -8.46
CA PRO A 211 10.08 23.69 -9.75
C PRO A 211 11.15 24.11 -10.77
N LEU A 212 12.01 25.09 -10.45
CA LEU A 212 13.13 25.59 -11.25
C LEU A 212 14.32 25.97 -10.36
#